data_AF-A0A1B8EKK5-F1
#
_entry.id   AF-A0A1B8EKK5-F1
#
_cell.length_a   1.000
_cell.length_b   1.000
_cell.length_c   1.000
_cell.angle_alpha   90.00
_cell.angle_beta   90.00
_cell.angle_gamma   90.00
#
_symmetry.space_group_name_H-M   'P 1'
#
loop_
_entity.id
_entity.type
_entity.pdbx_description
1 polymer ?
#
loop_
_entity_poly.entity_id
_entity_poly.type
_entity_poly.pdbx_seq_one_letter_code
_entity_poly.pdbx_strand_id
1 'polypeptide(L)'
;MVTFTRFLLLSLHLLSLVYADEDSTSEALEWLEAERSVLVHLPTPDLFFCTYILNLLTHLLFAFIFNFTLTPDNRTLLLNDEPILPRAYPHIPTPLRAYQTIETTSDFARRSRTNVTGDLALDLDYYMDAPDTKSGSTSIYNTNYNPRLQIDILRASTPTYPAYSTPLSSDSQNQIWVWLEDLSAHPPGTPYHSIALRVKRVKVDRRWPDTDSKGTKTYRSLTSLKRCYIWSWLCADIEEYPYYQYIYRENFDQYGKKGSMRHFLTSIWGALVKVMGLGPAIVLLVISGIIMLLPVVYGVFISVKGVVGMYQRRTQEVDEWVADEEVEGLLRYDTYLEDSREIREEEVSEEEGGKMTSVEEPPPPYSPMKTEGSSTL
;
A
#
# COMPACT_ATOMS: atom_id res chain seq x y z
N MET A 1 47.40 37.63 17.36
CA MET A 1 46.97 36.44 18.14
C MET A 1 45.53 36.00 17.77
N VAL A 2 45.19 35.86 16.49
CA VAL A 2 43.81 35.45 16.05
C VAL A 2 43.82 34.17 15.21
N THR A 3 45.00 33.66 14.83
CA THR A 3 45.16 32.47 14.00
C THR A 3 45.22 31.16 14.80
N PHE A 4 45.56 31.20 16.09
CA PHE A 4 45.72 30.00 16.91
C PHE A 4 44.38 29.40 17.38
N THR A 5 43.36 30.21 17.59
CA THR A 5 42.02 29.73 18.00
C THR A 5 41.28 29.00 16.88
N ARG A 6 41.55 29.32 15.60
CA ARG A 6 40.95 28.61 14.46
C ARG A 6 41.52 27.20 14.27
N PHE A 7 42.80 26.97 14.57
CA PHE A 7 43.39 25.63 14.50
C PHE A 7 42.86 24.71 15.61
N LEU A 8 42.62 25.26 16.80
CA LEU A 8 42.12 24.51 17.96
C LEU A 8 40.66 24.06 17.80
N LEU A 9 39.82 24.88 17.15
CA LEU A 9 38.44 24.50 16.79
C LEU A 9 38.40 23.46 15.67
N LEU A 10 39.35 23.48 14.74
CA LEU A 10 39.43 22.48 13.67
C LEU A 10 39.81 21.09 14.20
N SER A 11 40.69 21.03 15.21
CA SER A 11 41.07 19.76 15.85
C SER A 11 39.99 19.19 16.77
N LEU A 12 39.10 20.03 17.31
CA LEU A 12 37.95 19.58 18.11
C LEU A 12 36.87 18.90 17.26
N HIS A 13 36.68 19.29 15.99
CA HIS A 13 35.82 18.56 15.07
C HIS A 13 36.39 17.22 14.60
N LEU A 14 37.72 17.05 14.65
CA LEU A 14 38.37 15.76 14.35
C LEU A 14 38.38 14.80 15.56
N LEU A 15 38.10 15.32 16.76
CA LEU A 15 38.07 14.58 18.03
C LEU A 15 36.66 14.42 18.59
N SER A 16 35.60 14.75 17.84
CA SER A 16 34.26 14.25 18.15
C SER A 16 34.29 12.74 17.94
N LEU A 17 34.75 12.03 18.98
CA LEU A 17 34.50 10.62 19.19
C LEU A 17 33.04 10.39 18.85
N VAL A 18 32.86 9.63 17.77
CA VAL A 18 31.61 9.08 17.28
C VAL A 18 30.74 8.71 18.47
N TYR A 19 29.79 9.59 18.80
CA TYR A 19 28.84 9.36 19.87
C TYR A 19 27.76 8.45 19.30
N ALA A 20 28.12 7.18 19.07
CA ALA A 20 27.15 6.13 18.86
C ALA A 20 26.46 5.90 20.21
N ASP A 21 25.13 5.91 20.21
CA ASP A 21 24.30 5.60 21.38
C ASP A 21 24.78 4.29 22.01
N GLU A 22 25.15 4.31 23.31
CA GLU A 22 25.72 3.14 24.04
C GLU A 22 24.81 1.91 23.97
N ASP A 23 23.53 2.12 23.69
CA ASP A 23 22.48 1.12 23.50
C ASP A 23 22.56 0.31 22.18
N SER A 24 23.49 0.66 21.28
CA SER A 24 23.67 0.04 19.95
C SER A 24 24.96 -0.80 19.82
N THR A 25 25.70 -1.04 20.91
CA THR A 25 26.99 -1.76 20.87
C THR A 25 26.82 -3.28 20.94
N SER A 26 26.13 -3.86 19.96
CA SER A 26 26.16 -5.32 19.76
C SER A 26 27.42 -5.71 18.99
N GLU A 27 28.04 -6.84 19.31
CA GLU A 27 29.16 -7.40 18.53
C GLU A 27 28.77 -7.67 17.06
N ALA A 28 27.48 -7.76 16.76
CA ALA A 28 26.92 -7.91 15.43
C ALA A 28 26.87 -6.62 14.60
N LEU A 29 27.29 -5.48 15.16
CA LEU A 29 27.15 -4.16 14.55
C LEU A 29 28.50 -3.46 14.45
N GLU A 30 28.79 -2.89 13.30
CA GLU A 30 29.96 -2.05 13.07
C GLU A 30 29.52 -0.73 12.43
N TRP A 31 29.71 0.37 13.14
CA TRP A 31 29.42 1.71 12.60
C TRP A 31 30.57 2.17 11.71
N LEU A 32 30.28 2.36 10.42
CA LEU A 32 31.24 2.91 9.46
C LEU A 32 31.28 4.44 9.54
N GLU A 33 30.11 5.04 9.70
CA GLU A 33 29.95 6.49 9.88
C GLU A 33 28.82 6.71 10.88
N ALA A 34 29.13 7.43 11.97
CA ALA A 34 28.20 7.71 13.05
C ALA A 34 26.87 8.26 12.51
N GLU A 35 25.75 7.71 12.98
CA GLU A 35 24.40 8.14 12.61
C GLU A 35 24.06 8.04 11.11
N ARG A 36 24.93 7.45 10.27
CA ARG A 36 24.77 7.48 8.82
C ARG A 36 24.98 6.13 8.14
N SER A 37 25.98 5.37 8.57
CA SER A 37 26.33 4.10 7.94
C SER A 37 26.71 3.04 8.98
N VAL A 38 26.07 1.88 8.89
CA VAL A 38 26.26 0.76 9.81
C VAL A 38 26.22 -0.57 9.04
N LEU A 39 27.23 -1.39 9.29
CA LEU A 39 27.26 -2.78 8.87
C LEU A 39 26.63 -3.66 9.95
N VAL A 40 25.79 -4.59 9.52
CA VAL A 40 25.12 -5.55 10.37
C VAL A 40 25.53 -6.95 9.94
N HIS A 41 26.12 -7.68 10.87
CA HIS A 41 26.42 -9.09 10.75
C HIS A 41 25.24 -9.89 11.29
N LEU A 42 24.60 -10.68 10.43
CA LEU A 42 23.44 -11.50 10.78
C LEU A 42 23.78 -12.99 10.68
N PRO A 43 24.05 -13.68 11.80
CA PRO A 43 24.31 -15.12 11.80
C PRO A 43 23.11 -15.90 11.25
N THR A 44 23.39 -16.81 10.32
CA THR A 44 22.41 -17.70 9.70
C THR A 44 22.90 -19.16 9.78
N PRO A 45 22.77 -19.81 10.94
CA PRO A 45 23.34 -21.14 11.17
C PRO A 45 22.72 -22.24 10.29
N ASP A 46 21.51 -22.02 9.77
CA ASP A 46 20.79 -23.02 8.95
C ASP A 46 21.19 -22.99 7.46
N LEU A 47 21.90 -21.95 7.01
CA LEU A 47 22.36 -21.85 5.64
C LEU A 47 23.74 -22.46 5.50
N PHE A 48 24.02 -23.05 4.34
CA PHE A 48 25.35 -23.49 3.97
C PHE A 48 26.05 -22.40 3.14
N PHE A 49 27.38 -22.37 3.15
CA PHE A 49 28.14 -21.53 2.21
C PHE A 49 27.87 -22.08 0.83
N CYS A 50 27.54 -21.19 -0.09
CA CYS A 50 27.64 -21.52 -1.50
C CYS A 50 28.87 -20.85 -2.09
N THR A 51 30.02 -21.54 -2.08
CA THR A 51 31.21 -21.06 -2.80
C THR A 51 31.15 -21.55 -4.24
N TYR A 52 31.27 -20.62 -5.20
CA TYR A 52 31.27 -20.92 -6.64
C TYR A 52 32.36 -21.94 -7.05
N ILE A 53 33.47 -21.98 -6.32
CA ILE A 53 34.70 -22.68 -6.75
C ILE A 53 34.67 -24.18 -6.46
N LEU A 54 33.88 -24.64 -5.49
CA LEU A 54 34.10 -25.96 -4.90
C LEU A 54 32.86 -26.88 -4.87
N ASN A 55 31.63 -26.36 -5.05
CA ASN A 55 30.38 -27.12 -4.84
C ASN A 55 30.38 -27.95 -3.54
N LEU A 56 31.27 -27.63 -2.60
CA LEU A 56 31.51 -28.40 -1.41
C LEU A 56 30.73 -27.72 -0.31
N LEU A 57 29.67 -28.39 0.13
CA LEU A 57 28.89 -27.98 1.27
C LEU A 57 29.78 -28.11 2.53
N THR A 58 30.29 -27.00 3.04
CA THR A 58 30.99 -26.99 4.32
C THR A 58 30.01 -26.59 5.42
N HIS A 59 29.97 -27.37 6.50
CA HIS A 59 29.19 -27.11 7.71
C HIS A 59 29.77 -25.96 8.56
N LEU A 60 30.30 -24.91 7.94
CA LEU A 60 30.73 -23.73 8.69
C LEU A 60 29.49 -22.92 9.09
N LEU A 61 29.61 -22.09 10.11
CA LEU A 61 28.55 -21.15 10.46
C LEU A 61 28.70 -19.93 9.56
N PHE A 62 27.62 -19.52 8.90
CA PHE A 62 27.62 -18.38 7.99
C PHE A 62 26.81 -17.23 8.56
N ALA A 63 27.07 -16.05 8.03
CA ALA A 63 26.29 -14.87 8.29
C ALA A 63 26.08 -14.08 7.01
N PHE A 64 25.04 -13.25 7.02
CA PHE A 64 24.85 -12.21 6.02
C PHE A 64 25.43 -10.89 6.51
N ILE A 65 26.01 -10.14 5.59
CA ILE A 65 26.41 -8.75 5.83
C ILE A 65 25.38 -7.83 5.18
N PHE A 66 24.84 -6.92 5.97
CA PHE A 66 23.93 -5.87 5.53
C PHE A 66 24.55 -4.51 5.78
N ASN A 67 24.73 -3.73 4.72
CA ASN A 67 25.20 -2.36 4.80
C ASN A 67 24.01 -1.40 4.75
N PHE A 68 23.67 -0.79 5.88
CA PHE A 68 22.69 0.29 5.94
C PHE A 68 23.41 1.62 5.83
N THR A 69 23.18 2.36 4.76
CA THR A 69 23.84 3.65 4.53
C THR A 69 22.83 4.68 4.08
N LEU A 70 22.81 5.85 4.72
CA LEU A 70 22.07 7.00 4.23
C LEU A 70 22.81 7.67 3.08
N THR A 71 22.08 8.08 2.05
CA THR A 71 22.58 8.90 0.95
C THR A 71 23.26 10.18 1.47
N PRO A 72 24.13 10.85 0.68
CA PRO A 72 24.82 12.07 1.12
C PRO A 72 23.90 13.22 1.53
N ASP A 73 22.66 13.23 1.04
CA ASP A 73 21.62 14.19 1.41
C ASP A 73 20.79 13.75 2.63
N ASN A 74 21.11 12.59 3.22
CA ASN A 74 20.45 11.99 4.36
C ASN A 74 18.96 11.65 4.15
N ARG A 75 18.46 11.59 2.91
CA ARG A 75 17.02 11.39 2.65
C ARG A 75 16.63 9.95 2.35
N THR A 76 17.57 9.16 1.87
CA THR A 76 17.30 7.79 1.43
C THR A 76 18.20 6.81 2.19
N LEU A 77 17.59 5.85 2.88
CA LEU A 77 18.28 4.69 3.43
C LEU A 77 18.50 3.68 2.31
N LEU A 78 19.77 3.34 2.11
CA LEU A 78 20.23 2.27 1.24
C LEU A 78 20.52 1.03 2.07
N LEU A 79 20.20 -0.14 1.53
CA LEU A 79 20.60 -1.44 2.00
C LEU A 79 21.45 -2.10 0.92
N ASN A 80 22.74 -2.30 1.18
CA ASN A 80 23.71 -2.80 0.19
C ASN A 80 23.66 -1.99 -1.11
N ASP A 81 23.71 -0.66 -0.98
CA ASP A 81 23.63 0.31 -2.07
C ASP A 81 22.29 0.38 -2.83
N GLU A 82 21.26 -0.38 -2.42
CA GLU A 82 19.92 -0.33 -2.99
C GLU A 82 18.93 0.43 -2.10
N PRO A 83 18.06 1.31 -2.64
CA PRO A 83 17.15 2.12 -1.83
C PRO A 83 16.05 1.28 -1.19
N ILE A 84 15.97 1.31 0.15
CA ILE A 84 14.92 0.63 0.93
C ILE A 84 13.91 1.59 1.56
N LEU A 85 14.32 2.82 1.87
CA LEU A 85 13.43 3.86 2.40
C LEU A 85 13.85 5.25 1.90
N PRO A 86 12.91 6.13 1.50
CA PRO A 86 11.50 5.82 1.22
C PRO A 86 11.37 4.87 0.03
N ARG A 87 10.35 4.00 0.02
CA ARG A 87 10.14 3.08 -1.11
C ARG A 87 9.63 3.86 -2.33
N ALA A 88 10.36 3.79 -3.44
CA ALA A 88 9.97 4.43 -4.70
C ALA A 88 8.64 3.87 -5.25
N TYR A 89 8.45 2.55 -5.17
CA TYR A 89 7.24 1.87 -5.66
C TYR A 89 6.62 1.01 -4.56
N PRO A 90 5.61 1.52 -3.84
CA PRO A 90 4.92 0.81 -2.75
C PRO A 90 4.39 -0.60 -3.04
N HIS A 91 4.13 -0.89 -4.30
CA HIS A 91 3.45 -2.08 -4.79
C HIS A 91 4.41 -3.07 -5.45
N ILE A 92 5.69 -2.71 -5.60
CA ILE A 92 6.75 -3.58 -6.08
C ILE A 92 7.76 -3.63 -4.92
N PRO A 93 7.84 -4.77 -4.21
CA PRO A 93 8.81 -4.87 -3.13
C PRO A 93 10.23 -4.74 -3.67
N THR A 94 11.09 -4.05 -2.93
CA THR A 94 12.52 -3.94 -3.26
C THR A 94 13.14 -5.33 -3.19
N PRO A 95 13.79 -5.85 -4.24
CA PRO A 95 14.56 -7.08 -4.12
C PRO A 95 15.65 -6.88 -3.07
N LEU A 96 15.84 -7.82 -2.15
CA LEU A 96 16.92 -7.74 -1.18
C LEU A 96 18.00 -8.75 -1.51
N ARG A 97 19.24 -8.27 -1.47
CA ARG A 97 20.43 -9.08 -1.68
C ARG A 97 21.40 -8.87 -0.54
N ALA A 98 22.11 -9.91 -0.13
CA ALA A 98 23.17 -9.81 0.86
C ALA A 98 24.32 -10.75 0.54
N TYR A 99 25.52 -10.32 0.91
CA TYR A 99 26.72 -11.12 0.79
C TYR A 99 26.84 -12.07 1.98
N GLN A 100 27.25 -13.31 1.71
CA GLN A 100 27.60 -14.26 2.77
C GLN A 100 29.02 -13.99 3.27
N THR A 101 29.24 -14.22 4.55
CA THR A 101 30.57 -14.26 5.16
C THR A 101 30.72 -15.50 6.03
N ILE A 102 31.95 -16.00 6.11
CA ILE A 102 32.36 -17.07 7.03
C ILE A 102 32.87 -16.52 8.37
N GLU A 103 33.01 -15.20 8.47
CA GLU A 103 33.54 -14.55 9.66
C GLU A 103 32.56 -14.71 10.83
N THR A 104 33.10 -15.04 11.99
CA THR A 104 32.31 -15.07 13.22
C THR A 104 32.00 -13.64 13.67
N THR A 105 30.94 -13.46 14.46
CA THR A 105 30.58 -12.16 15.03
C THR A 105 31.75 -11.52 15.80
N SER A 106 32.58 -12.33 16.46
CA SER A 106 33.77 -11.85 17.19
C SER A 106 34.93 -11.42 16.28
N ASP A 107 35.03 -11.99 15.08
CA ASP A 107 36.04 -11.61 14.08
C ASP A 107 35.60 -10.35 13.34
N PHE A 108 34.30 -10.25 13.05
CA PHE A 108 33.64 -9.08 12.49
C PHE A 108 33.86 -7.86 13.38
N ALA A 109 33.56 -7.96 14.68
CA ALA A 109 33.79 -6.87 15.64
C ALA A 109 35.27 -6.42 15.75
N ARG A 110 36.23 -7.28 15.41
CA ARG A 110 37.67 -6.98 15.47
C ARG A 110 38.24 -6.41 14.17
N ARG A 111 37.60 -6.63 13.03
CA ARG A 111 38.08 -6.16 11.73
C ARG A 111 37.31 -4.91 11.29
N SER A 112 37.97 -3.76 11.38
CA SER A 112 37.44 -2.45 10.94
C SER A 112 37.13 -2.32 9.43
N ARG A 113 37.28 -3.38 8.63
CA ARG A 113 37.06 -3.39 7.18
C ARG A 113 36.99 -4.81 6.65
N THR A 114 35.79 -5.35 6.54
CA THR A 114 35.56 -6.56 5.76
C THR A 114 35.59 -6.20 4.28
N ASN A 115 36.59 -6.67 3.52
CA ASN A 115 36.54 -6.62 2.06
C ASN A 115 35.48 -7.62 1.58
N VAL A 116 34.21 -7.17 1.53
CA VAL A 116 33.07 -7.97 1.02
C VAL A 116 33.12 -8.11 -0.51
N THR A 117 34.09 -7.46 -1.16
CA THR A 117 34.30 -7.50 -2.60
C THR A 117 34.84 -8.86 -3.05
N GLY A 118 33.94 -9.78 -3.42
CA GLY A 118 34.31 -11.04 -4.06
C GLY A 118 33.28 -12.16 -3.92
N ASP A 119 32.41 -12.09 -2.89
CA ASP A 119 31.45 -13.15 -2.62
C ASP A 119 30.14 -13.00 -3.43
N LEU A 120 29.47 -14.13 -3.66
CA LEU A 120 28.20 -14.16 -4.36
C LEU A 120 27.10 -13.55 -3.48
N ALA A 121 26.49 -12.47 -3.95
CA ALA A 121 25.29 -11.93 -3.31
C ALA A 121 24.14 -12.95 -3.45
N LEU A 122 23.61 -13.38 -2.31
CA LEU A 122 22.39 -14.18 -2.26
C LEU A 122 21.17 -13.28 -2.28
N ASP A 123 20.12 -13.88 -2.80
CA ASP A 123 18.90 -13.25 -3.23
C ASP A 123 17.86 -13.68 -2.16
N LEU A 124 17.27 -12.71 -1.44
CA LEU A 124 16.61 -12.96 -0.16
C LEU A 124 15.08 -12.82 -0.26
N ASP A 125 14.38 -13.76 0.36
CA ASP A 125 12.96 -13.60 0.73
C ASP A 125 12.91 -13.09 2.16
N TYR A 126 12.03 -12.14 2.44
CA TYR A 126 12.06 -11.42 3.70
C TYR A 126 10.67 -11.00 4.17
N TYR A 127 10.52 -10.83 5.47
CA TYR A 127 9.47 -10.06 6.10
C TYR A 127 10.03 -8.67 6.41
N MET A 128 9.29 -7.63 6.04
CA MET A 128 9.66 -6.26 6.33
C MET A 128 8.47 -5.53 6.95
N ASP A 129 8.60 -5.18 8.23
CA ASP A 129 7.69 -4.23 8.87
C ASP A 129 8.33 -2.85 8.87
N ALA A 130 7.64 -1.88 8.30
CA ALA A 130 8.07 -0.50 8.28
C ALA A 130 6.87 0.35 8.70
N PRO A 131 6.82 0.90 9.93
CA PRO A 131 5.84 1.91 10.28
C PRO A 131 6.24 3.18 9.52
N ASP A 132 5.44 3.56 8.53
CA ASP A 132 4.32 4.48 8.76
C ASP A 132 3.89 5.13 7.43
N THR A 133 2.76 4.67 6.91
CA THR A 133 1.75 5.59 6.35
C THR A 133 0.46 5.50 7.17
N LYS A 134 0.52 5.02 8.42
CA LYS A 134 -0.65 4.79 9.26
C LYS A 134 -1.36 6.05 9.73
N SER A 135 -0.98 7.18 9.16
CA SER A 135 -1.92 8.26 9.03
C SER A 135 -2.40 8.23 7.57
N GLY A 136 -3.59 7.66 7.35
CA GLY A 136 -4.41 7.92 6.17
C GLY A 136 -4.80 9.40 6.04
N SER A 137 -4.36 10.24 6.97
CA SER A 137 -4.06 11.63 6.69
C SER A 137 -2.56 11.76 6.42
N THR A 138 -2.17 12.51 5.39
CA THR A 138 -1.21 13.58 5.66
C THR A 138 -1.66 14.22 6.97
N SER A 139 -1.18 13.73 8.12
CA SER A 139 -1.51 14.34 9.38
C SER A 139 -0.89 15.70 9.21
N ILE A 140 -1.77 16.66 8.99
CA ILE A 140 -1.52 18.09 8.98
C ILE A 140 -0.89 18.55 10.30
N TYR A 141 -0.53 17.61 11.18
CA TYR A 141 0.04 17.79 12.50
C TYR A 141 1.27 16.92 12.77
N ASN A 142 1.69 15.99 11.89
CA ASN A 142 2.91 15.23 12.16
C ASN A 142 4.15 16.03 11.68
N THR A 143 4.83 16.65 12.63
CA THR A 143 6.06 17.42 12.41
C THR A 143 7.33 16.59 12.55
N ASN A 144 7.22 15.33 12.99
CA ASN A 144 8.37 14.46 13.27
C ASN A 144 8.17 13.09 12.62
N TYR A 145 9.00 12.75 11.64
CA TYR A 145 8.97 11.45 10.97
C TYR A 145 10.10 10.54 11.46
N ASN A 146 9.78 9.57 12.33
CA ASN A 146 10.75 8.66 12.95
C ASN A 146 10.47 7.20 12.57
N PRO A 147 10.71 6.80 11.31
CA PRO A 147 10.36 5.48 10.85
C PRO A 147 11.22 4.41 11.53
N ARG A 148 10.60 3.25 11.76
CA ARG A 148 11.28 2.06 12.27
C ARG A 148 11.29 1.02 11.17
N LEU A 149 12.25 0.13 11.16
CA LEU A 149 12.35 -0.87 10.10
C LEU A 149 12.75 -2.17 10.74
N GLN A 150 11.86 -3.15 10.67
CA GLN A 150 12.10 -4.52 11.06
C GLN A 150 12.30 -5.33 9.79
N ILE A 151 13.45 -6.01 9.68
CA ILE A 151 13.77 -6.91 8.58
C ILE A 151 14.03 -8.29 9.15
N ASP A 152 13.33 -9.27 8.61
CA ASP A 152 13.44 -10.66 9.00
C ASP A 152 13.64 -11.55 7.77
N ILE A 153 14.71 -12.34 7.71
CA ILE A 153 15.06 -13.09 6.50
C ILE A 153 14.38 -14.47 6.52
N LEU A 154 13.52 -14.71 5.54
CA LEU A 154 12.68 -15.91 5.47
C LEU A 154 13.35 -17.04 4.69
N ARG A 155 13.95 -16.70 3.53
CA ARG A 155 14.69 -17.66 2.68
C ARG A 155 15.86 -16.97 1.99
N ALA A 156 16.83 -17.77 1.58
CA ALA A 156 17.89 -17.32 0.70
C ALA A 156 17.99 -18.25 -0.52
N SER A 157 18.29 -17.69 -1.69
CA SER A 157 18.61 -18.48 -2.88
C SER A 157 19.80 -17.88 -3.62
N THR A 158 20.46 -18.70 -4.43
CA THR A 158 21.42 -18.17 -5.40
C THR A 158 20.67 -17.52 -6.57
N PRO A 159 21.18 -16.43 -7.15
CA PRO A 159 20.57 -15.82 -8.34
C PRO A 159 20.49 -16.77 -9.54
N THR A 160 21.48 -17.67 -9.68
CA THR A 160 21.56 -18.65 -10.77
C THR A 160 20.50 -19.74 -10.67
N TYR A 161 20.09 -20.10 -9.46
CA TYR A 161 19.15 -21.21 -9.20
C TYR A 161 18.04 -20.79 -8.23
N PRO A 162 17.13 -19.88 -8.64
CA PRO A 162 16.08 -19.35 -7.78
C PRO A 162 15.08 -20.42 -7.30
N ALA A 163 14.95 -21.53 -8.05
CA ALA A 163 14.11 -22.67 -7.65
C ALA A 163 14.63 -23.40 -6.40
N TYR A 164 15.91 -23.25 -6.08
CA TYR A 164 16.54 -23.83 -4.89
C TYR A 164 16.69 -22.72 -3.84
N SER A 165 15.57 -22.38 -3.20
CA SER A 165 15.55 -21.48 -2.05
C SER A 165 15.58 -22.30 -0.76
N THR A 166 16.51 -21.96 0.13
CA THR A 166 16.63 -22.61 1.44
C THR A 166 15.87 -21.77 2.46
N PRO A 167 14.84 -22.34 3.13
CA PRO A 167 14.16 -21.66 4.22
C PRO A 167 15.05 -21.56 5.44
N LEU A 168 15.01 -20.40 6.10
CA LEU A 168 15.68 -20.14 7.36
C LEU A 168 14.72 -20.47 8.51
N SER A 169 15.17 -21.27 9.48
CA SER A 169 14.33 -21.74 10.59
C SER A 169 13.86 -20.58 11.47
N SER A 170 12.73 -20.70 12.16
CA SER A 170 12.30 -19.63 13.07
C SER A 170 13.13 -19.57 14.36
N ASP A 171 13.65 -20.70 14.81
CA ASP A 171 14.15 -20.84 16.19
C ASP A 171 15.60 -20.39 16.38
N SER A 172 16.35 -20.29 15.27
CA SER A 172 17.79 -20.00 15.27
C SER A 172 18.14 -18.65 14.66
N GLN A 173 17.13 -17.91 14.18
CA GLN A 173 17.34 -16.71 13.39
C GLN A 173 17.21 -15.44 14.22
N ASN A 174 18.00 -14.46 13.82
CA ASN A 174 17.89 -13.10 14.32
C ASN A 174 17.19 -12.22 13.28
N GLN A 175 16.60 -11.13 13.76
CA GLN A 175 15.97 -10.08 12.98
C GLN A 175 16.71 -8.76 13.20
N ILE A 176 16.68 -7.90 12.19
CA ILE A 176 17.33 -6.60 12.20
C ILE A 176 16.28 -5.53 12.46
N TRP A 177 16.57 -4.64 13.39
CA TRP A 177 15.79 -3.45 13.65
C TRP A 177 16.63 -2.20 13.40
N VAL A 178 16.09 -1.28 12.62
CA VAL A 178 16.70 0.03 12.32
C VAL A 178 15.71 1.11 12.74
N TRP A 179 16.14 2.01 13.63
CA TRP A 179 15.39 3.19 14.00
C TRP A 179 16.03 4.40 13.32
N LEU A 180 15.23 5.11 12.56
CA LEU A 180 15.62 6.37 11.96
C LEU A 180 14.97 7.50 12.75
N GLU A 181 15.65 8.64 12.78
CA GLU A 181 15.16 9.84 13.42
C GLU A 181 15.26 11.01 12.46
N ASP A 182 14.24 11.86 12.48
CA ASP A 182 14.22 13.10 11.74
C ASP A 182 15.32 14.06 12.24
N LEU A 183 16.11 14.60 11.32
CA LEU A 183 17.15 15.58 11.62
C LEU A 183 16.60 16.97 11.90
N SER A 184 15.43 17.31 11.35
CA SER A 184 14.91 18.67 11.41
C SER A 184 13.39 18.69 11.38
N ALA A 185 12.79 19.42 12.32
CA ALA A 185 11.36 19.69 12.29
C ALA A 185 10.95 20.26 10.93
N HIS A 186 9.94 19.64 10.32
CA HIS A 186 9.43 20.04 9.02
C HIS A 186 7.97 20.50 9.13
N PRO A 187 7.51 21.36 8.20
CA PRO A 187 6.10 21.71 8.13
C PRO A 187 5.22 20.46 7.98
N PRO A 188 3.98 20.50 8.49
CA PRO A 188 3.05 19.42 8.23
C PRO A 188 2.77 19.25 6.74
N GLY A 189 2.62 18.01 6.28
CA GLY A 189 2.43 17.69 4.87
C GLY A 189 3.72 17.66 4.03
N THR A 190 4.88 17.82 4.66
CA THR A 190 6.18 17.61 3.99
C THR A 190 6.26 16.18 3.45
N PRO A 191 6.56 15.98 2.16
CA PRO A 191 6.69 14.64 1.60
C PRO A 191 7.83 13.85 2.24
N TYR A 192 7.60 12.57 2.58
CA TYR A 192 8.60 11.74 3.28
C TYR A 192 9.96 11.66 2.58
N HIS A 193 9.99 11.71 1.25
CA HIS A 193 11.24 11.68 0.48
C HIS A 193 12.07 12.97 0.55
N SER A 194 11.55 14.02 1.16
CA SER A 194 12.25 15.29 1.35
C SER A 194 12.78 15.48 2.78
N ILE A 195 12.39 14.60 3.71
CA ILE A 195 12.79 14.65 5.11
C ILE A 195 14.18 14.04 5.25
N ALA A 196 15.09 14.79 5.88
CA ALA A 196 16.43 14.31 6.16
C ALA A 196 16.41 13.49 7.46
N LEU A 197 17.00 12.31 7.42
CA LEU A 197 16.98 11.32 8.47
C LEU A 197 18.39 11.07 9.00
N ARG A 198 18.48 10.51 10.19
CA ARG A 198 19.70 9.91 10.72
C ARG A 198 19.40 8.52 11.27
N VAL A 199 20.40 7.64 11.23
CA VAL A 199 20.32 6.33 11.86
C VAL A 199 20.52 6.51 13.36
N LYS A 200 19.43 6.46 14.12
CA LYS A 200 19.46 6.64 15.57
C LYS A 200 19.97 5.40 16.29
N ARG A 201 19.43 4.24 15.91
CA ARG A 201 19.71 2.96 16.57
C ARG A 201 19.61 1.83 15.56
N VAL A 202 20.48 0.85 15.69
CA VAL A 202 20.34 -0.45 15.03
C VAL A 202 20.48 -1.54 16.07
N LYS A 203 19.67 -2.59 15.94
CA LYS A 203 19.68 -3.73 16.85
C LYS A 203 19.48 -5.03 16.09
N VAL A 204 20.24 -6.04 16.49
CA VAL A 204 20.03 -7.42 16.04
C VAL A 204 19.48 -8.18 17.23
N ASP A 205 18.26 -8.68 17.10
CA ASP A 205 17.55 -9.41 18.15
C ASP A 205 17.14 -10.80 17.68
N ARG A 206 16.93 -11.73 18.61
CA ARG A 206 16.35 -13.03 18.27
C ARG A 206 14.93 -12.85 17.71
N ARG A 207 14.60 -13.65 16.69
CA ARG A 207 13.23 -13.80 16.20
C ARG A 207 12.38 -14.39 17.32
N TRP A 208 11.13 -13.95 17.45
CA TRP A 208 10.22 -14.54 18.43
C TRP A 208 9.80 -15.96 17.98
N PRO A 209 9.82 -16.95 18.90
CA PRO A 209 9.36 -18.29 18.59
C PRO A 209 7.85 -18.31 18.32
N ASP A 210 7.44 -19.09 17.32
CA ASP A 210 6.07 -19.13 16.80
C ASP A 210 5.05 -19.68 17.84
N THR A 211 5.52 -20.42 18.84
CA THR A 211 4.70 -21.18 19.82
C THR A 211 3.95 -20.33 20.84
N ASP A 212 4.38 -19.10 21.17
CA ASP A 212 3.81 -18.32 22.29
C ASP A 212 3.02 -17.07 21.87
N SER A 213 2.83 -16.82 20.58
CA SER A 213 2.42 -15.48 20.11
C SER A 213 0.90 -15.26 20.06
N LYS A 214 0.35 -14.73 21.17
CA LYS A 214 -0.93 -13.96 21.18
C LYS A 214 -0.83 -12.59 20.47
N GLY A 215 0.13 -12.35 19.56
CA GLY A 215 0.35 -10.99 19.05
C GLY A 215 1.03 -10.82 17.69
N THR A 216 2.14 -11.49 17.39
CA THR A 216 2.93 -11.16 16.19
C THR A 216 3.65 -12.38 15.63
N LYS A 217 3.02 -13.07 14.67
CA LYS A 217 3.65 -14.15 13.88
C LYS A 217 4.58 -13.54 12.82
N THR A 218 5.80 -13.17 13.19
CA THR A 218 6.76 -12.57 12.22
C THR A 218 7.20 -13.57 11.16
N TYR A 219 7.27 -14.87 11.50
CA TYR A 219 7.46 -15.93 10.50
C TYR A 219 6.11 -16.46 9.99
N ARG A 220 5.95 -16.52 8.68
CA ARG A 220 4.83 -17.20 8.02
C ARG A 220 5.36 -17.96 6.83
N SER A 221 5.15 -19.27 6.79
CA SER A 221 5.53 -20.06 5.62
C SER A 221 4.79 -19.59 4.37
N LEU A 222 5.41 -19.77 3.20
CA LEU A 222 4.78 -19.49 1.91
C LEU A 222 3.37 -20.10 1.80
N THR A 223 3.20 -21.34 2.24
CA THR A 223 1.93 -22.08 2.14
C THR A 223 0.84 -21.51 3.04
N SER A 224 1.21 -20.80 4.11
CA SER A 224 0.28 -20.15 5.03
C SER A 224 -0.22 -18.79 4.52
N LEU A 225 0.44 -18.21 3.52
CA LEU A 225 0.03 -16.93 2.94
C LEU A 225 -1.23 -17.09 2.08
N LYS A 226 -2.13 -16.11 2.17
CA LYS A 226 -3.35 -16.07 1.36
C LYS A 226 -2.98 -16.02 -0.12
N ARG A 227 -3.55 -16.94 -0.91
CA ARG A 227 -3.41 -16.92 -2.36
C ARG A 227 -4.10 -15.68 -2.94
N CYS A 228 -3.49 -15.13 -3.98
CA CYS A 228 -4.10 -14.09 -4.78
C CYS A 228 -5.33 -14.60 -5.54
N TYR A 229 -6.36 -13.77 -5.62
CA TYR A 229 -7.46 -13.94 -6.56
C TYR A 229 -7.30 -12.95 -7.70
N ILE A 230 -7.61 -13.37 -8.93
CA ILE A 230 -7.44 -12.55 -10.14
C ILE A 230 -8.25 -11.25 -10.13
N TRP A 231 -9.30 -11.20 -9.30
CA TRP A 231 -10.16 -10.03 -9.10
C TRP A 231 -9.69 -9.11 -7.97
N SER A 232 -8.72 -9.53 -7.15
CA SER A 232 -8.13 -8.67 -6.14
C SER A 232 -7.11 -7.75 -6.80
N TRP A 233 -7.30 -6.44 -6.65
CA TRP A 233 -6.41 -5.45 -7.27
C TRP A 233 -4.94 -5.65 -6.88
N LEU A 234 -4.65 -5.75 -5.57
CA LEU A 234 -3.28 -5.89 -5.03
C LEU A 234 -3.02 -7.24 -4.32
N CYS A 235 -4.04 -7.92 -3.80
CA CYS A 235 -3.84 -9.05 -2.86
C CYS A 235 -2.90 -8.72 -1.68
N ALA A 236 -3.14 -7.57 -1.06
CA ALA A 236 -2.31 -7.08 0.03
C ALA A 236 -2.36 -8.02 1.25
N ASP A 237 -1.25 -8.13 1.98
CA ASP A 237 -1.17 -8.89 3.23
C ASP A 237 -1.89 -8.13 4.36
N ILE A 238 -1.86 -6.80 4.26
CA ILE A 238 -2.53 -5.84 5.13
C ILE A 238 -3.25 -4.79 4.27
N GLU A 239 -4.32 -4.18 4.80
CA GLU A 239 -5.09 -3.17 4.06
C GLU A 239 -4.33 -1.84 3.89
N GLU A 240 -3.32 -1.63 4.74
CA GLU A 240 -2.57 -0.39 4.83
C GLU A 240 -1.17 -0.54 4.23
N TYR A 241 -0.52 0.58 3.95
CA TYR A 241 0.86 0.53 3.46
C TYR A 241 1.85 0.24 4.61
N PRO A 242 2.91 -0.55 4.35
CA PRO A 242 3.22 -1.23 3.09
C PRO A 242 2.31 -2.44 2.81
N TYR A 243 1.65 -2.46 1.64
CA TYR A 243 0.62 -3.46 1.29
C TYR A 243 1.11 -4.92 1.39
N TYR A 244 2.42 -5.14 1.29
CA TYR A 244 3.05 -6.44 1.41
C TYR A 244 4.10 -6.40 2.52
N GLN A 245 3.93 -7.30 3.48
CA GLN A 245 4.89 -7.49 4.57
C GLN A 245 5.75 -8.71 4.31
N TYR A 246 5.19 -9.77 3.70
CA TYR A 246 5.90 -11.02 3.43
C TYR A 246 6.27 -11.11 1.95
N ILE A 247 7.55 -10.94 1.65
CA ILE A 247 8.08 -10.91 0.30
C ILE A 247 8.76 -12.25 0.01
N TYR A 248 8.00 -13.14 -0.62
CA TYR A 248 8.53 -14.35 -1.25
C TYR A 248 8.71 -14.10 -2.75
N ARG A 249 9.94 -14.02 -3.24
CA ARG A 249 10.22 -13.63 -4.64
C ARG A 249 9.50 -14.50 -5.67
N GLU A 250 9.22 -15.77 -5.35
CA GLU A 250 8.42 -16.63 -6.23
C GLU A 250 7.02 -16.08 -6.54
N ASN A 251 6.43 -15.34 -5.59
CA ASN A 251 5.12 -14.70 -5.70
C ASN A 251 5.17 -13.29 -6.29
N PHE A 252 6.35 -12.73 -6.56
CA PHE A 252 6.51 -11.38 -7.08
C PHE A 252 7.30 -11.37 -8.39
N ASP A 253 7.10 -10.31 -9.17
CA ASP A 253 7.98 -9.94 -10.28
C ASP A 253 7.99 -8.41 -10.43
N GLN A 254 8.58 -7.91 -11.52
CA GLN A 254 8.66 -6.48 -11.82
C GLN A 254 7.30 -5.77 -11.94
N TYR A 255 6.20 -6.52 -12.07
CA TYR A 255 4.83 -5.99 -12.16
C TYR A 255 4.06 -6.07 -10.83
N GLY A 256 4.65 -6.67 -9.79
CA GLY A 256 4.07 -6.81 -8.46
C GLY A 256 3.75 -8.27 -8.10
N LYS A 257 2.76 -8.47 -7.21
CA LYS A 257 2.38 -9.81 -6.72
C LYS A 257 1.64 -10.59 -7.81
N LYS A 258 2.19 -11.74 -8.20
CA LYS A 258 1.63 -12.65 -9.21
C LYS A 258 0.23 -13.11 -8.81
N GLY A 259 -0.68 -13.09 -9.79
CA GLY A 259 -2.07 -13.48 -9.61
C GLY A 259 -3.00 -12.35 -9.15
N SER A 260 -2.48 -11.15 -8.87
CA SER A 260 -3.31 -9.95 -8.66
C SER A 260 -3.82 -9.39 -9.99
N MET A 261 -4.97 -8.71 -9.98
CA MET A 261 -5.54 -8.04 -11.17
C MET A 261 -4.57 -6.99 -11.72
N ARG A 262 -3.92 -6.23 -10.83
CA ARG A 262 -2.92 -5.23 -11.21
C ARG A 262 -1.75 -5.88 -11.95
N HIS A 263 -1.20 -6.96 -11.40
CA HIS A 263 -0.11 -7.71 -12.03
C HIS A 263 -0.51 -8.17 -13.43
N PHE A 264 -1.71 -8.71 -13.59
CA PHE A 264 -2.23 -9.13 -14.90
C PHE A 264 -2.28 -7.98 -15.90
N LEU A 265 -2.91 -6.85 -15.53
CA LEU A 265 -3.03 -5.69 -16.41
C LEU A 265 -1.68 -5.06 -16.76
N THR A 266 -0.82 -4.88 -15.77
CA THR A 266 0.51 -4.26 -15.96
C THR A 266 1.44 -5.16 -16.75
N SER A 267 1.34 -6.49 -16.58
CA SER A 267 2.08 -7.47 -17.38
C SER A 267 1.64 -7.46 -18.85
N ILE A 268 0.33 -7.44 -19.11
CA ILE A 268 -0.21 -7.30 -20.47
C ILE A 268 0.22 -5.98 -21.10
N TRP A 269 0.11 -4.88 -20.35
CA TRP A 269 0.53 -3.57 -20.84
C TRP A 269 2.03 -3.54 -21.14
N GLY A 270 2.87 -4.08 -20.26
CA GLY A 270 4.31 -4.19 -20.47
C GLY A 270 4.65 -5.04 -21.70
N ALA A 271 3.95 -6.15 -21.92
CA ALA A 271 4.11 -6.98 -23.11
C ALA A 271 3.68 -6.24 -24.39
N LEU A 272 2.55 -5.54 -24.37
CA LEU A 272 2.04 -4.77 -25.50
C LEU A 272 3.04 -3.66 -25.89
N VAL A 273 3.51 -2.88 -24.91
CA VAL A 273 4.51 -1.82 -25.11
C VAL A 273 5.83 -2.38 -25.62
N LYS A 274 6.27 -3.55 -25.14
CA LYS A 274 7.50 -4.19 -25.61
C LYS A 274 7.41 -4.64 -27.08
N VAL A 275 6.26 -5.11 -27.52
CA VAL A 275 6.07 -5.62 -28.90
C VAL A 275 5.80 -4.48 -29.89
N MET A 276 4.93 -3.53 -29.54
CA MET A 276 4.45 -2.51 -30.47
C MET A 276 5.11 -1.14 -30.29
N GLY A 277 5.86 -0.94 -29.20
CA GLY A 277 6.29 0.38 -28.76
C GLY A 277 5.18 1.14 -28.02
N LEU A 278 5.58 2.13 -27.22
CA LEU A 278 4.66 2.89 -26.36
C LEU A 278 3.58 3.65 -27.16
N GLY A 279 3.97 4.31 -28.26
CA GLY A 279 3.06 5.12 -29.08
C GLY A 279 1.92 4.29 -29.68
N PRO A 280 2.22 3.25 -30.48
CA PRO A 280 1.18 2.39 -31.05
C PRO A 280 0.31 1.68 -30.00
N ALA A 281 0.89 1.29 -28.85
CA ALA A 281 0.13 0.71 -27.74
C ALA A 281 -0.93 1.67 -27.17
N ILE A 282 -0.58 2.96 -27.02
CA ILE A 282 -1.53 3.99 -26.57
C ILE A 282 -2.65 4.18 -27.60
N VAL A 283 -2.32 4.27 -28.89
CA VAL A 283 -3.32 4.42 -29.96
C VAL A 283 -4.31 3.25 -29.95
N LEU A 284 -3.81 2.02 -29.81
CA LEU A 284 -4.65 0.83 -29.73
C LEU A 284 -5.59 0.85 -28.52
N LEU A 285 -5.10 1.28 -27.35
CA LEU A 285 -5.95 1.46 -26.15
C LEU A 285 -7.05 2.49 -26.37
N VAL A 286 -6.73 3.63 -27.00
CA VAL A 286 -7.71 4.69 -27.29
C VAL A 286 -8.77 4.17 -28.25
N ILE A 287 -8.37 3.50 -29.34
CA ILE A 287 -9.30 2.92 -30.31
C ILE A 287 -10.19 1.86 -29.65
N SER A 288 -9.61 0.96 -28.86
CA SER A 288 -10.36 -0.07 -28.13
C SER A 288 -11.34 0.54 -27.13
N GLY A 289 -10.91 1.58 -26.40
CA GLY A 289 -11.76 2.33 -25.47
C GLY A 289 -12.94 3.00 -26.18
N ILE A 290 -12.71 3.62 -27.34
CA ILE A 290 -13.78 4.21 -28.16
C ILE A 290 -14.77 3.13 -28.60
N ILE A 291 -14.29 2.01 -29.13
CA ILE A 291 -15.15 0.90 -29.58
C ILE A 291 -16.00 0.35 -28.43
N MET A 292 -15.41 0.19 -27.23
CA MET A 292 -16.13 -0.30 -26.05
C MET A 292 -17.16 0.70 -25.49
N LEU A 293 -16.87 2.00 -25.56
CA LEU A 293 -17.76 3.04 -25.03
C LEU A 293 -18.87 3.46 -26.00
N LEU A 294 -18.67 3.27 -27.32
CA LEU A 294 -19.64 3.63 -28.36
C LEU A 294 -21.06 3.05 -28.11
N PRO A 295 -21.24 1.76 -27.79
CA PRO A 295 -22.56 1.20 -27.48
C PRO A 295 -23.23 1.84 -26.25
N VAL A 296 -22.45 2.22 -25.23
CA VAL A 296 -22.97 2.87 -24.01
C VAL A 296 -23.49 4.26 -24.35
N VAL A 297 -22.70 5.05 -25.07
CA VAL A 297 -23.09 6.40 -25.52
C VAL A 297 -24.32 6.33 -26.43
N TYR A 298 -24.35 5.36 -27.35
CA TYR A 298 -25.49 5.13 -28.24
C TYR A 298 -26.75 4.73 -27.47
N GLY A 299 -26.63 3.86 -26.46
CA GLY A 299 -27.74 3.48 -25.58
C GLY A 299 -28.31 4.65 -24.78
N VAL A 300 -27.44 5.52 -24.25
CA VAL A 300 -27.86 6.76 -23.57
C VAL A 300 -28.58 7.69 -24.56
N PHE A 301 -28.05 7.88 -25.77
CA PHE A 301 -28.66 8.72 -26.78
C PHE A 301 -30.07 8.23 -27.19
N ILE A 302 -30.25 6.92 -27.40
CA ILE A 302 -31.58 6.34 -27.66
C ILE A 302 -32.52 6.56 -26.48
N SER A 303 -32.05 6.35 -25.25
CA SER A 303 -32.86 6.52 -24.05
C SER A 303 -33.34 7.96 -23.91
N VAL A 304 -32.45 8.94 -24.12
CA VAL A 304 -32.79 10.37 -24.12
C VAL A 304 -33.80 10.69 -25.22
N LYS A 305 -33.61 10.19 -26.45
CA LYS A 305 -34.58 10.37 -27.54
C LYS A 305 -35.95 9.77 -27.22
N GLY A 306 -36.00 8.61 -26.58
CA GLY A 306 -37.25 7.98 -26.15
C GLY A 306 -37.99 8.83 -25.11
N VAL A 307 -37.27 9.36 -24.12
CA VAL A 307 -37.82 10.26 -23.10
C VAL A 307 -38.31 11.57 -23.71
N VAL A 308 -37.52 12.22 -24.56
CA VAL A 308 -37.94 13.46 -25.24
C VAL A 308 -39.16 13.22 -26.12
N GLY A 309 -39.22 12.11 -26.86
CA GLY A 309 -40.39 11.75 -27.66
C GLY A 309 -41.64 11.51 -26.81
N MET A 310 -41.50 10.90 -25.62
CA MET A 310 -42.61 10.79 -24.67
C MET A 310 -43.07 12.15 -24.14
N TYR A 311 -42.15 13.04 -23.78
CA TYR A 311 -42.50 14.40 -23.34
C TYR A 311 -43.22 15.18 -24.44
N GLN A 312 -42.74 15.10 -25.69
CA GLN A 312 -43.37 15.75 -26.84
C GLN A 312 -44.79 15.23 -27.11
N ARG A 313 -45.03 13.92 -26.96
CA ARG A 313 -46.39 13.36 -27.07
C ARG A 313 -47.30 13.86 -25.96
N ARG A 314 -46.82 13.88 -24.72
CA ARG A 314 -47.61 14.42 -23.60
C ARG A 314 -47.94 15.89 -23.75
N THR A 315 -47.01 16.71 -24.25
CA THR A 315 -47.30 18.12 -24.52
C THR A 315 -48.33 18.28 -25.62
N GLN A 316 -48.28 17.45 -26.67
CA GLN A 316 -49.32 17.46 -27.73
C GLN A 316 -50.69 17.02 -27.21
N GLU A 317 -50.75 15.98 -26.37
CA GLU A 317 -52.00 15.55 -25.73
C GLU A 317 -52.58 16.66 -24.81
N VAL A 318 -51.72 17.39 -24.09
CA VAL A 318 -52.16 18.53 -23.27
C VAL A 318 -52.62 19.70 -24.14
N ASP A 319 -51.88 20.04 -25.20
CA ASP A 319 -52.27 21.12 -26.12
C ASP A 319 -53.59 20.80 -26.84
N GLU A 320 -53.82 19.55 -27.24
CA GLU A 320 -55.07 19.07 -27.84
C GLU A 320 -56.22 19.14 -26.81
N TRP A 321 -55.99 18.68 -25.58
CA TRP A 321 -56.99 18.77 -24.51
C TRP A 321 -57.34 20.22 -24.15
N VAL A 322 -56.36 21.12 -24.09
CA VAL A 322 -56.58 22.56 -23.85
C VAL A 322 -57.35 23.19 -25.01
N ALA A 323 -57.04 22.84 -26.25
CA ALA A 323 -57.78 23.34 -27.42
C ALA A 323 -59.25 22.88 -27.42
N ASP A 324 -59.52 21.61 -27.06
CA ASP A 324 -60.89 21.10 -26.92
C ASP A 324 -61.65 21.79 -25.78
N GLU A 325 -61.00 22.04 -24.63
CA GLU A 325 -61.61 22.74 -23.49
C GLU A 325 -61.88 24.23 -23.79
N GLU A 326 -61.03 24.91 -24.56
CA GLU A 326 -61.29 26.28 -25.03
C GLU A 326 -62.49 26.34 -26.01
N VAL A 327 -62.66 25.32 -26.87
CA VAL A 327 -63.80 25.23 -27.80
C VAL A 327 -65.10 24.91 -27.06
N GLU A 328 -65.09 24.00 -26.09
CA GLU A 328 -66.25 23.75 -25.22
C GLU A 328 -66.58 24.92 -24.28
N GLY A 329 -65.56 25.64 -23.81
CA GLY A 329 -65.72 26.86 -23.01
C GLY A 329 -66.39 28.00 -23.78
N LEU A 330 -66.08 28.14 -25.07
CA LEU A 330 -66.76 29.09 -25.97
C LEU A 330 -68.22 28.68 -26.26
N LEU A 331 -68.51 27.37 -26.38
CA LEU A 331 -69.88 26.88 -26.57
C LEU A 331 -70.74 26.96 -25.29
N ARG A 332 -70.15 26.86 -24.10
CA ARG A 332 -70.88 27.03 -22.84
C ARG A 332 -71.27 28.48 -22.57
N TYR A 333 -70.52 29.47 -23.05
CA TYR A 333 -70.86 30.88 -22.80
C TYR A 333 -72.14 31.35 -23.51
N ASP A 334 -72.54 30.71 -24.61
CA ASP A 334 -73.81 31.03 -25.30
C ASP A 334 -75.04 30.37 -24.67
N THR A 335 -74.87 29.39 -23.75
CA THR A 335 -76.01 28.71 -23.12
C THR A 335 -76.42 29.32 -21.76
N TYR A 336 -75.61 30.21 -21.18
CA TYR A 336 -75.90 30.82 -19.86
C TYR A 336 -76.42 32.27 -19.92
N LEU A 337 -76.63 32.84 -21.11
CA LEU A 337 -77.18 34.20 -21.24
C LEU A 337 -78.71 34.27 -21.31
N GLU A 338 -79.42 33.14 -21.30
CA GLU A 338 -80.89 33.12 -21.44
C GLU A 338 -81.69 32.76 -20.18
N ASP A 339 -81.05 32.53 -19.01
CA ASP A 339 -81.82 32.19 -17.81
C ASP A 339 -81.33 32.89 -16.54
N SER A 340 -81.20 34.22 -16.65
CA SER A 340 -81.17 35.10 -15.48
C SER A 340 -82.57 35.69 -15.25
N ARG A 341 -83.55 34.83 -14.98
CA ARG A 341 -84.76 35.26 -14.28
C ARG A 341 -85.39 34.13 -13.46
N GLU A 342 -85.34 34.35 -12.14
CA GLU A 342 -86.32 33.87 -11.18
C GLU A 342 -86.17 32.43 -10.68
N ILE A 343 -85.82 32.30 -9.39
CA ILE A 343 -86.25 31.32 -8.38
C ILE A 343 -85.19 31.46 -7.26
N ARG A 344 -85.40 32.38 -6.31
CA ARG A 344 -86.21 32.24 -5.09
C ARG A 344 -85.62 31.20 -4.13
N GLU A 345 -85.28 31.75 -2.97
CA GLU A 345 -84.90 31.11 -1.71
C GLU A 345 -85.65 29.81 -1.42
N GLU A 346 -84.90 28.76 -1.07
CA GLU A 346 -85.32 27.83 -0.04
C GLU A 346 -84.08 27.36 0.74
N GLU A 347 -83.94 27.87 1.96
CA GLU A 347 -83.17 27.25 3.04
C GLU A 347 -83.67 25.81 3.25
N VAL A 348 -82.80 24.89 3.73
CA VAL A 348 -83.08 23.95 4.83
C VAL A 348 -81.89 22.97 5.02
N SER A 349 -81.31 23.04 6.23
CA SER A 349 -80.63 22.03 7.09
C SER A 349 -79.60 21.07 6.48
N GLU A 350 -78.35 21.06 6.97
CA GLU A 350 -77.88 20.29 8.16
C GLU A 350 -78.06 18.76 8.06
N GLU A 351 -76.96 18.05 7.77
CA GLU A 351 -76.49 16.81 8.45
C GLU A 351 -75.13 16.43 7.81
N GLU A 352 -73.98 16.71 8.43
CA GLU A 352 -73.30 15.91 9.46
C GLU A 352 -72.89 14.47 9.02
N GLY A 353 -71.58 14.22 8.99
CA GLY A 353 -71.01 12.92 9.37
C GLY A 353 -70.32 12.07 8.29
N GLY A 354 -68.99 11.94 8.39
CA GLY A 354 -68.21 10.85 7.77
C GLY A 354 -66.80 11.25 7.34
N LYS A 355 -65.87 11.52 8.26
CA LYS A 355 -64.99 10.55 8.96
C LYS A 355 -63.96 9.84 8.05
N MET A 356 -62.73 10.34 8.15
CA MET A 356 -61.40 9.68 8.10
C MET A 356 -61.18 8.51 7.13
N THR A 357 -60.16 8.66 6.28
CA THR A 357 -59.05 7.68 6.23
C THR A 357 -57.76 8.38 5.79
N SER A 358 -56.89 8.64 6.76
CA SER A 358 -55.46 8.83 6.56
C SER A 358 -54.83 7.51 6.14
N VAL A 359 -54.24 7.45 4.95
CA VAL A 359 -53.42 6.31 4.53
C VAL A 359 -52.06 6.47 5.20
N GLU A 360 -51.88 5.67 6.24
CA GLU A 360 -50.63 5.47 6.96
C GLU A 360 -49.68 4.63 6.09
N GLU A 361 -48.51 5.18 5.82
CA GLU A 361 -47.41 4.56 5.09
C GLU A 361 -46.79 3.46 5.98
N PRO A 362 -46.61 2.22 5.49
CA PRO A 362 -46.06 1.15 6.32
C PRO A 362 -44.55 1.35 6.56
N PRO A 363 -44.06 1.19 7.80
CA PRO A 363 -42.62 1.19 8.05
C PRO A 363 -41.96 -0.06 7.41
N PRO A 364 -40.67 0.04 7.03
CA PRO A 364 -39.93 -1.08 6.47
C PRO A 364 -39.81 -2.24 7.46
N PRO A 365 -39.74 -3.48 6.99
CA PRO A 365 -39.62 -4.65 7.85
C PRO A 365 -38.29 -4.62 8.61
N TYR A 366 -38.37 -4.67 9.94
CA TYR A 366 -37.25 -4.96 10.83
C TYR A 366 -36.70 -6.35 10.49
N SER A 367 -35.42 -6.40 10.09
CA SER A 367 -34.66 -7.65 10.08
C SER A 367 -34.39 -8.10 11.52
N PRO A 368 -34.68 -9.35 11.90
CA PRO A 368 -34.26 -9.87 13.19
C PRO A 368 -32.73 -10.00 13.23
N MET A 369 -32.14 -9.31 14.20
CA MET A 369 -30.74 -9.45 14.62
C MET A 369 -30.57 -10.89 15.15
N LYS A 370 -29.86 -11.75 14.41
CA LYS A 370 -29.39 -13.03 14.94
C LYS A 370 -28.30 -12.75 15.97
N THR A 371 -28.69 -12.93 17.23
CA THR A 371 -27.77 -13.14 18.35
C THR A 371 -27.80 -14.65 18.64
N GLU A 372 -26.68 -15.16 19.20
CA GLU A 372 -26.37 -16.56 19.55
C GLU A 372 -25.61 -17.34 18.44
N GLY A 373 -24.50 -18.02 18.72
CA GLY A 373 -24.01 -18.51 20.00
C GLY A 373 -22.49 -18.67 20.08
N SER A 374 -21.98 -18.25 21.22
CA SER A 374 -20.82 -18.82 21.90
C SER A 374 -21.13 -20.27 22.31
N SER A 375 -20.28 -21.22 21.92
CA SER A 375 -19.97 -22.45 22.66
C SER A 375 -18.87 -23.20 21.90
N THR A 376 -17.62 -23.08 22.30
CA THR A 376 -16.88 -24.09 23.11
C THR A 376 -17.05 -25.52 22.62
N LEU A 377 -16.02 -26.01 21.93
CA LEU A 377 -15.28 -27.21 22.29
C LEU A 377 -13.83 -27.09 21.80
#